data_AF-A0A5N5IZR2-F1
#
_entry.id   AF-A0A5N5IZR2-F1
#
_cell.length_a   1.000
_cell.length_b   1.000
_cell.length_c   1.000
_cell.angle_alpha   90.00
_cell.angle_beta   90.00
_cell.angle_gamma   90.00
#
_symmetry.space_group_name_H-M   'P 1'
#
loop_
_entity.id
_entity.type
_entity.pdbx_description
1 polymer ?
#
loop_
_entity_poly.entity_id
_entity_poly.type
_entity_poly.pdbx_seq_one_letter_code
_entity_poly.pdbx_strand_id
1 'polypeptide(L)'
;MFCLVHRIRQQMRSYDGWRVNVVERDLTEPDRIVGEFLQVGGCIKLAELGLEDCLDGSDSQTVFSFAAVHKDGKRSAISYPSNASGRGFHHGRFVQKLREKAASLPNKRPISLWIRIRDVTNQHSCEHKIFFETKGVYGYYKA
;
A
#
# COMPACT_ATOMS: atom_id res chain seq x y z
N MET A 1 -7.44 0.14 0.38
CA MET A 1 -6.30 -0.38 -0.42
C MET A 1 -5.90 0.56 -1.55
N PHE A 2 -6.86 1.09 -2.34
CA PHE A 2 -6.58 2.10 -3.38
C PHE A 2 -5.86 3.38 -2.88
N CYS A 3 -6.20 3.91 -1.70
CA CYS A 3 -5.50 5.08 -1.13
C CYS A 3 -4.03 4.82 -0.77
N LEU A 4 -3.64 3.58 -0.44
CA LEU A 4 -2.26 3.24 -0.13
C LEU A 4 -1.44 3.19 -1.43
N VAL A 5 -1.96 2.55 -2.48
CA VAL A 5 -1.26 2.38 -3.77
C VAL A 5 -1.14 3.70 -4.55
N HIS A 6 -2.20 4.55 -4.56
CA HIS A 6 -2.14 5.85 -5.25
C HIS A 6 -1.20 6.83 -4.55
N ARG A 7 -1.12 6.77 -3.21
CA ARG A 7 -0.22 7.61 -2.41
C ARG A 7 1.22 7.11 -2.47
N ILE A 8 1.44 5.79 -2.52
CA ILE A 8 2.76 5.21 -2.71
C ILE A 8 3.39 5.67 -4.04
N ARG A 9 2.66 5.87 -5.16
CA ARG A 9 3.27 6.46 -6.38
C ARG A 9 3.63 7.94 -6.25
N GLN A 10 2.74 8.75 -5.65
CA GLN A 10 3.08 10.16 -5.38
C GLN A 10 4.27 10.28 -4.42
N GLN A 11 4.47 9.27 -3.57
CA GLN A 11 5.59 9.13 -2.65
C GLN A 11 6.84 8.45 -3.25
N MET A 12 6.70 7.59 -4.26
CA MET A 12 7.77 6.83 -4.92
C MET A 12 8.27 7.46 -6.22
N ARG A 13 7.75 8.63 -6.61
CA ARG A 13 8.47 9.52 -7.54
C ARG A 13 9.63 10.22 -6.81
N SER A 14 10.59 9.45 -6.29
CA SER A 14 11.94 9.98 -6.01
C SER A 14 12.61 10.48 -7.30
N TYR A 15 12.09 10.10 -8.46
CA TYR A 15 12.47 10.65 -9.77
C TYR A 15 12.12 12.13 -9.98
N ASP A 16 11.15 12.69 -9.25
CA ASP A 16 10.76 14.11 -9.38
C ASP A 16 11.46 15.00 -8.33
N GLY A 17 12.46 14.48 -7.60
CA GLY A 17 13.26 15.24 -6.62
C GLY A 17 12.59 15.48 -5.26
N TRP A 18 11.40 14.93 -5.03
CA TRP A 18 10.66 15.09 -3.77
C TRP A 18 11.25 14.24 -2.66
N ARG A 19 11.41 14.86 -1.48
CA ARG A 19 11.73 14.14 -0.24
C ARG A 19 10.44 13.70 0.41
N VAL A 20 10.36 12.41 0.73
CA VAL A 20 9.15 11.78 1.21
C VAL A 20 9.42 11.08 2.52
N ASN A 21 8.61 11.36 3.53
CA ASN A 21 8.61 10.65 4.79
C ASN A 21 7.31 9.86 4.91
N VAL A 22 7.42 8.59 5.29
CA VAL A 22 6.29 7.73 5.59
C VAL A 22 6.21 7.57 7.10
N VAL A 23 5.02 7.81 7.64
CA VAL A 23 4.70 7.65 9.04
C VAL A 23 3.68 6.52 9.14
N GLU A 24 4.05 5.45 9.81
CA GLU A 24 3.16 4.33 10.07
C GLU A 24 3.14 4.02 11.57
N ARG A 25 1.95 3.68 12.09
CA ARG A 25 1.76 3.38 13.52
C ARG A 25 2.50 2.12 13.93
N ASP A 26 2.44 1.09 13.08
CA ASP A 26 2.97 -0.25 13.34
C ASP A 26 3.52 -0.86 12.05
N LEU A 27 4.76 -1.34 12.12
CA LEU A 27 5.49 -1.92 10.99
C LEU A 27 5.62 -3.44 11.09
N THR A 28 5.03 -4.06 12.12
CA THR A 28 4.87 -5.52 12.10
C THR A 28 3.99 -5.93 10.92
N GLU A 29 4.11 -7.21 10.54
CA GLU A 29 3.26 -7.77 9.50
C GLU A 29 1.79 -7.62 9.92
N PRO A 30 0.93 -6.98 9.10
CA PRO A 30 -0.48 -6.86 9.44
C PRO A 30 -1.18 -8.23 9.41
N ASP A 31 -1.77 -8.62 10.53
CA ASP A 31 -2.62 -9.80 10.62
C ASP A 31 -4.10 -9.40 10.45
N ARG A 32 -4.61 -9.48 9.21
CA ARG A 32 -6.01 -9.16 8.87
C ARG A 32 -6.45 -9.83 7.58
N ILE A 33 -7.71 -10.29 7.56
CA ILE A 33 -8.38 -10.93 6.41
C ILE A 33 -8.82 -9.96 5.30
N VAL A 34 -8.78 -8.65 5.55
CA VAL A 34 -9.34 -7.66 4.63
C VAL A 34 -8.29 -7.23 3.61
N GLY A 35 -8.63 -7.29 2.32
CA GLY A 35 -7.75 -6.84 1.24
C GLY A 35 -6.80 -7.91 0.72
N GLU A 36 -7.22 -9.17 0.79
CA GLU A 36 -6.50 -10.34 0.27
C GLU A 36 -6.80 -10.63 -1.20
N PHE A 37 -7.54 -9.74 -1.88
CA PHE A 37 -7.85 -9.87 -3.29
C PHE A 37 -7.67 -8.55 -4.04
N LEU A 38 -6.93 -8.59 -5.13
CA LEU A 38 -6.69 -7.48 -6.05
C LEU A 38 -7.34 -7.80 -7.39
N GLN A 39 -8.28 -6.94 -7.81
CA GLN A 39 -8.91 -7.05 -9.12
C GLN A 39 -7.90 -6.80 -10.25
N VAL A 40 -8.26 -7.18 -11.47
CA VAL A 40 -7.43 -6.97 -12.68
C VAL A 40 -6.90 -5.55 -12.78
N GLY A 41 -7.79 -4.55 -12.64
CA GLY A 41 -7.38 -3.14 -12.73
C GLY A 41 -6.32 -2.75 -11.69
N GLY A 42 -6.36 -3.38 -10.51
CA GLY A 42 -5.33 -3.20 -9.50
C GLY A 42 -4.01 -3.87 -9.88
N CYS A 43 -4.05 -5.07 -10.46
CA CYS A 43 -2.86 -5.77 -10.95
C CYS A 43 -2.17 -5.00 -12.08
N ILE A 44 -2.96 -4.51 -13.06
CA ILE A 44 -2.47 -3.61 -14.12
C ILE A 44 -1.83 -2.37 -13.49
N LYS A 45 -2.48 -1.78 -12.49
CA LYS A 45 -1.95 -0.58 -11.85
C LYS A 45 -0.62 -0.83 -11.15
N LEU A 46 -0.43 -1.97 -10.49
CA LEU A 46 0.86 -2.33 -9.89
C LEU A 46 1.96 -2.51 -10.95
N ALA A 47 1.65 -3.13 -12.09
CA ALA A 47 2.59 -3.27 -13.19
C ALA A 47 3.00 -1.90 -13.77
N GLU A 48 2.05 -0.99 -14.00
CA GLU A 48 2.35 0.38 -14.42
C GLU A 48 3.23 1.15 -13.42
N LEU A 49 3.24 0.71 -12.16
CA LEU A 49 4.00 1.29 -11.06
C LEU A 49 5.40 0.68 -10.89
N GLY A 50 5.71 -0.45 -11.55
CA GLY A 50 6.91 -1.22 -11.27
C GLY A 50 6.90 -1.88 -9.87
N LEU A 51 5.70 -2.24 -9.38
CA LEU A 51 5.44 -2.82 -8.06
C LEU A 51 4.76 -4.20 -8.15
N GLU A 52 4.65 -4.76 -9.35
CA GLU A 52 4.05 -6.07 -9.59
C GLU A 52 4.80 -7.19 -8.86
N ASP A 53 6.12 -7.07 -8.71
CA ASP A 53 6.98 -8.01 -7.98
C ASP A 53 6.66 -8.06 -6.48
N CYS A 54 5.97 -7.05 -5.94
CA CYS A 54 5.51 -7.08 -4.55
C CYS A 54 4.42 -8.14 -4.30
N LEU A 55 3.81 -8.68 -5.35
CA LEU A 55 2.87 -9.81 -5.26
C LEU A 55 3.58 -11.17 -5.19
N ASP A 56 4.89 -11.23 -5.44
CA ASP A 56 5.65 -12.48 -5.37
C ASP A 56 5.89 -12.90 -3.91
N GLY A 57 5.76 -14.20 -3.62
CA GLY A 57 5.93 -14.74 -2.26
C GLY A 57 4.81 -14.40 -1.27
N SER A 58 3.71 -13.80 -1.73
CA SER A 58 2.52 -13.50 -0.93
C SER A 58 1.45 -14.61 -0.96
N ASP A 59 1.86 -15.84 -1.30
CA ASP A 59 0.97 -16.97 -1.65
C ASP A 59 -0.06 -16.57 -2.70
N SER A 60 0.40 -15.84 -3.72
CA SER A 60 -0.50 -15.20 -4.66
C SER A 60 -1.17 -16.21 -5.60
N GLN A 61 -2.50 -16.23 -5.58
CA GLN A 61 -3.33 -17.06 -6.45
C GLN A 61 -3.87 -16.25 -7.62
N THR A 62 -3.66 -16.73 -8.84
CA THR A 62 -4.23 -16.10 -10.03
C THR A 62 -5.72 -16.39 -10.12
N VAL A 63 -6.54 -15.35 -10.30
CA VAL A 63 -8.00 -15.47 -10.43
C VAL A 63 -8.43 -14.97 -11.80
N PHE A 64 -8.92 -15.90 -12.63
CA PHE A 64 -9.38 -15.61 -14.00
C PHE A 64 -10.89 -15.37 -14.09
N SER A 65 -11.66 -15.87 -13.12
CA SER A 65 -13.11 -15.79 -13.13
C SER A 65 -13.69 -15.95 -11.72
N PHE A 66 -14.95 -15.58 -11.56
CA PHE A 66 -15.75 -15.87 -10.39
C PHE A 66 -16.88 -16.82 -10.73
N ALA A 67 -17.25 -17.69 -9.80
CA ALA A 67 -18.48 -18.45 -9.89
C ALA A 67 -19.60 -17.68 -9.16
N ALA A 68 -20.65 -17.30 -9.89
CA ALA A 68 -21.90 -16.86 -9.29
C ALA A 68 -22.80 -18.07 -9.06
N VAL A 69 -23.19 -18.29 -7.81
CA VAL A 69 -24.13 -19.33 -7.39
C VAL A 69 -25.48 -18.67 -7.11
N HIS A 70 -26.48 -19.03 -7.89
CA HIS A 70 -27.84 -18.49 -7.81
C HIS A 70 -28.63 -19.21 -6.72
N LYS A 71 -29.73 -18.62 -6.23
CA LYS A 71 -30.56 -19.21 -5.15
C LYS A 71 -31.18 -20.55 -5.52
N ASP A 72 -31.39 -20.79 -6.81
CA ASP A 72 -31.88 -22.06 -7.37
C ASP A 72 -30.76 -23.11 -7.55
N GLY A 73 -29.53 -22.80 -7.11
CA GLY A 73 -28.37 -23.67 -7.24
C GLY A 73 -27.67 -23.59 -8.59
N LYS A 74 -28.17 -22.82 -9.56
CA LYS A 74 -27.52 -22.65 -10.86
C LYS A 74 -26.18 -21.94 -10.69
N ARG A 75 -25.18 -22.35 -11.47
CA ARG A 75 -23.85 -21.73 -11.49
C ARG A 75 -23.60 -21.03 -12.82
N SER A 76 -23.08 -19.81 -12.76
CA SER A 76 -22.60 -19.07 -13.94
C SER A 76 -21.20 -18.53 -13.70
N ALA A 77 -20.33 -18.66 -14.69
CA ALA A 77 -19.00 -18.06 -14.63
C ALA A 77 -19.06 -16.58 -15.03
N ILE A 78 -18.41 -15.73 -14.24
CA ILE A 78 -18.15 -14.32 -14.55
C ILE A 78 -16.65 -14.23 -14.81
N SER A 79 -16.27 -14.37 -16.08
CA SER A 79 -14.87 -14.39 -16.50
C SER A 79 -14.36 -12.99 -16.77
N TYR A 80 -13.10 -12.74 -16.41
CA TYR A 80 -12.38 -11.59 -16.93
C TYR A 80 -12.14 -11.74 -18.45
N PRO A 81 -11.97 -10.64 -19.19
CA PRO A 81 -11.58 -10.68 -20.59
C PRO A 81 -10.22 -11.40 -20.78
N SER A 82 -9.93 -11.84 -22.01
CA SER A 82 -8.72 -12.62 -22.30
C SER A 82 -7.44 -11.93 -21.82
N ASN A 83 -6.54 -12.71 -21.21
CA ASN A 83 -5.25 -12.29 -20.62
C ASN A 83 -5.33 -11.40 -19.37
N ALA A 84 -6.53 -11.11 -18.85
CA ALA A 84 -6.70 -10.42 -17.58
C ALA A 84 -6.81 -11.43 -16.42
N SER A 85 -6.19 -11.10 -15.29
CA SER A 85 -6.37 -11.84 -14.04
C SER A 85 -6.29 -10.93 -12.82
N GLY A 86 -7.08 -11.27 -11.80
CA GLY A 86 -6.88 -10.77 -10.46
C GLY A 86 -5.88 -11.63 -9.69
N ARG A 87 -5.55 -11.22 -8.47
CA ARG A 87 -4.65 -11.93 -7.57
C ARG A 87 -5.25 -12.01 -6.17
N GLY A 88 -5.46 -13.22 -5.67
CA GLY A 88 -5.57 -13.46 -4.22
C GLY A 88 -4.18 -13.48 -3.60
N PHE A 89 -4.01 -13.07 -2.34
CA PHE A 89 -2.73 -13.08 -1.62
C PHE A 89 -2.91 -12.86 -0.12
N HIS A 90 -1.92 -13.23 0.69
CA HIS A 90 -1.87 -12.82 2.09
C HIS A 90 -1.57 -11.33 2.22
N HIS A 91 -2.51 -10.60 2.83
CA HIS A 91 -2.44 -9.14 2.93
C HIS A 91 -1.18 -8.67 3.68
N GLY A 92 -0.84 -9.32 4.79
CA GLY A 92 0.32 -8.95 5.61
C GLY A 92 1.63 -8.98 4.81
N ARG A 93 1.89 -10.11 4.14
CA ARG A 93 3.07 -10.30 3.29
C ARG A 93 3.14 -9.30 2.14
N PHE A 94 2.02 -9.04 1.46
CA PHE A 94 1.97 -8.05 0.39
C PHE A 94 2.32 -6.64 0.89
N VAL A 95 1.80 -6.24 2.06
CA VAL A 95 2.14 -4.94 2.67
C VAL A 95 3.63 -4.88 3.07
N GLN A 96 4.18 -5.97 3.60
CA GLN A 96 5.61 -6.02 3.93
C GLN A 96 6.50 -5.88 2.69
N LYS A 97 6.14 -6.51 1.57
CA LYS A 97 6.85 -6.34 0.30
C LYS A 97 6.83 -4.89 -0.20
N LEU A 98 5.69 -4.22 -0.11
CA LEU A 98 5.59 -2.79 -0.46
C LEU A 98 6.48 -1.93 0.43
N ARG A 99 6.55 -2.22 1.74
CA ARG A 99 7.40 -1.50 2.70
C ARG A 99 8.89 -1.73 2.41
N GLU A 100 9.29 -2.97 2.16
CA GLU A 100 10.66 -3.35 1.77
C GLU A 100 11.09 -2.60 0.50
N LYS A 101 10.24 -2.62 -0.53
CA LYS A 101 10.47 -1.91 -1.80
C LYS A 101 10.63 -0.41 -1.56
N ALA A 102 9.73 0.20 -0.76
CA ALA A 102 9.82 1.62 -0.40
C ALA A 102 11.12 1.96 0.35
N ALA A 103 11.56 1.11 1.27
CA ALA A 103 12.78 1.30 2.05
C ALA A 103 14.06 1.16 1.21
N SER A 104 14.04 0.33 0.17
CA SER A 104 15.18 0.12 -0.74
C SER A 104 15.44 1.29 -1.69
N LEU A 105 14.47 2.21 -1.84
CA LEU A 105 14.64 3.34 -2.74
C LEU A 105 15.69 4.30 -2.18
N PRO A 106 16.58 4.85 -3.04
CA PRO A 106 17.57 5.82 -2.62
C PRO A 106 16.87 7.12 -2.19
N ASN A 107 16.62 7.27 -0.89
CA ASN A 107 16.14 8.50 -0.29
C ASN A 107 17.04 8.87 0.90
N LYS A 108 17.34 10.16 1.07
CA LYS A 108 18.39 10.64 1.98
C LYS A 108 18.09 10.44 3.49
N ARG A 109 16.93 9.85 3.86
CA ARG A 109 16.56 9.56 5.26
C ARG A 109 15.72 8.28 5.37
N PRO A 110 15.91 7.48 6.43
CA PRO A 110 15.15 6.24 6.64
C PRO A 110 13.66 6.52 6.87
N ILE A 111 12.82 5.55 6.51
CA ILE A 111 11.43 5.46 6.98
C ILE A 111 11.49 5.44 8.50
N SER A 112 10.97 6.49 9.12
CA SER A 112 10.95 6.62 10.57
C SER A 112 9.94 5.63 11.15
N LEU A 113 10.49 4.52 11.64
CA LEU A 113 9.84 3.46 12.40
C LEU A 113 9.27 4.04 13.70
N TRP A 114 7.95 3.93 13.92
CA TRP A 114 7.24 4.33 15.14
C TRP A 114 7.10 5.83 15.35
N ILE A 115 6.08 6.41 14.73
CA ILE A 115 5.70 7.80 14.91
C ILE A 115 4.22 7.84 15.28
N ARG A 116 3.92 8.16 16.55
CA ARG A 116 2.57 8.52 16.97
C ARG A 116 2.34 9.98 16.61
N ILE A 117 1.54 10.25 15.57
CA ILE A 117 1.09 11.61 15.26
C ILE A 117 0.20 12.07 16.41
N ARG A 118 0.58 13.16 17.09
CA ARG A 118 -0.21 13.72 18.19
C ARG A 118 -1.13 14.84 17.72
N ASP A 119 -0.64 15.69 16.81
CA ASP A 119 -1.37 16.86 16.34
C ASP A 119 -0.91 17.27 14.93
N VAL A 120 -1.81 17.88 14.17
CA VAL A 120 -1.55 18.53 12.89
C VAL A 120 -2.12 19.94 12.99
N THR A 121 -1.28 20.89 13.38
CA THR A 121 -1.70 22.28 13.56
C THR A 121 -1.40 23.10 12.31
N ASN A 122 -2.36 23.95 11.93
CA ASN A 122 -2.18 25.02 10.94
C ASN A 122 -1.98 26.33 11.72
N GLN A 123 -0.75 26.81 11.84
CA GLN A 123 -0.45 28.02 12.61
C GLN A 123 -0.44 29.26 11.71
N HIS A 124 -1.60 29.85 11.41
CA HIS A 124 -1.81 31.19 10.82
C HIS A 124 -0.93 31.61 9.60
N SER A 125 -0.17 30.69 9.06
CA SER A 125 0.67 30.75 7.88
C SER A 125 0.45 29.40 7.20
N CYS A 126 0.63 29.33 5.89
CA CYS A 126 0.30 28.16 5.08
C CYS A 126 1.16 26.89 5.39
N GLU A 127 1.87 26.87 6.53
CA GLU A 127 2.77 25.83 6.97
C GLU A 127 2.06 24.81 7.87
N HIS A 128 2.10 23.54 7.47
CA HIS A 128 1.59 22.43 8.28
C HIS A 128 2.75 21.79 9.04
N LYS A 129 2.62 21.64 10.36
CA LYS A 129 3.57 20.89 11.20
C LYS A 129 2.94 19.57 11.63
N ILE A 130 3.64 18.47 11.39
CA ILE A 130 3.24 17.14 11.90
C ILE A 130 4.03 16.90 13.17
N PHE A 131 3.36 16.92 14.32
CA PHE A 131 3.99 16.59 15.60
C PHE A 131 3.93 15.10 15.85
N PHE A 132 5.05 14.56 16.33
CA PHE A 132 5.15 13.14 16.57
C PHE A 132 5.98 12.76 17.78
N GLU A 133 5.76 11.53 18.22
CA GLU A 133 6.53 10.89 19.27
C GLU A 133 7.10 9.55 18.79
N THR A 134 8.41 9.35 19.00
CA THR A 134 9.12 8.09 18.74
C THR A 134 9.94 7.70 19.98
N LYS A 135 9.67 6.52 20.55
CA LYS A 135 10.34 6.02 21.78
C LYS A 135 10.47 7.07 22.92
N GLY A 136 9.43 7.88 23.12
CA GLY A 136 9.41 8.95 24.13
C GLY A 136 10.10 10.26 23.73
N VAL A 137 10.67 10.34 22.53
CA VAL A 137 11.23 11.57 21.95
C VAL A 137 10.17 12.30 21.16
N TYR A 138 9.91 13.56 21.52
CA TYR A 138 8.99 14.43 20.82
C TYR A 138 9.69 15.19 19.69
N GLY A 139 9.09 15.22 18.51
CA GLY A 139 9.62 15.89 17.34
C GLY A 139 8.52 16.48 16.45
N TYR A 140 8.91 17.21 15.43
CA TYR A 140 7.98 17.69 14.41
C TYR A 140 8.61 17.65 13.01
N TYR A 141 7.79 17.36 12.00
CA TYR A 141 8.12 17.59 10.60
C TYR A 141 7.49 18.90 10.16
N LYS A 142 8.29 19.76 9.54
CA LYS A 142 7.82 20.93 8.80
C LYS A 142 7.52 20.47 7.37
N ALA A 143 6.24 20.44 7.00
CA ALA A 143 5.80 20.09 5.65
C ALA A 143 5.98 21.28 4.70
#